data_AF-A0A2S7PM01-F1
#
_entry.id   AF-A0A2S7PM01-F1
#
_cell.length_a   1.000
_cell.length_b   1.000
_cell.length_c   1.000
_cell.angle_alpha   90.00
_cell.angle_beta   90.00
_cell.angle_gamma   90.00
#
_symmetry.space_group_name_H-M   'P 1'
#
loop_
_entity.id
_entity.type
_entity.pdbx_description
1 polymer ?
#
loop_
_entity_poly.entity_id
_entity_poly.type
_entity_poly.pdbx_seq_one_letter_code
_entity_poly.pdbx_strand_id
1 'polypeptide(L)'
;MTDESLFPPRCCRQHISPEENCILLTAELIQRFDKKKIEFSTINRTYCCIPTCSSFIEPQYINSDIATCPDCSAKTCAICKEAHEGDCPNDVALQRILEVTRENGWQRCHACRTLVELDLGCNHMTCRCGAQFCYVCGEPWKTCACAQWHEERLLARANQIVNREQLPAEQIGRNAQVAAQVEDLRENHECTHVRWERVHGSYDCDACHEIKRVYIYRCSRCHIQACNACRRHRL
;
A
#
# COMPACT_ATOMS: atom_id res chain seq x y z
N MET A 1 -40.46 -6.72 9.97
CA MET A 1 -41.26 -5.88 9.04
C MET A 1 -40.99 -6.40 7.65
N THR A 2 -42.03 -6.71 6.89
CA THR A 2 -41.93 -7.29 5.54
C THR A 2 -41.81 -6.25 4.42
N ASP A 3 -42.10 -4.97 4.71
CA ASP A 3 -42.00 -3.85 3.75
C ASP A 3 -41.27 -2.65 4.38
N GLU A 4 -40.06 -2.36 3.90
CA GLU A 4 -39.21 -1.27 4.39
C GLU A 4 -39.69 0.12 3.93
N SER A 5 -40.50 0.21 2.86
CA SER A 5 -41.02 1.49 2.32
C SER A 5 -42.03 2.19 3.23
N LEU A 6 -42.55 1.43 4.20
CA LEU A 6 -43.47 1.90 5.24
C LEU A 6 -42.74 2.52 6.43
N PHE A 7 -41.41 2.48 6.46
CA PHE A 7 -40.60 3.12 7.46
C PHE A 7 -40.08 4.49 6.99
N PRO A 8 -40.09 5.55 7.83
CA PRO A 8 -40.78 5.63 9.13
C PRO A 8 -42.31 5.60 8.96
N PRO A 9 -43.07 5.13 9.97
CA PRO A 9 -44.53 5.14 9.95
C PRO A 9 -45.10 6.53 9.68
N ARG A 10 -46.17 6.59 8.88
CA ARG A 10 -46.83 7.83 8.47
C ARG A 10 -48.33 7.75 8.77
N CYS A 11 -48.90 8.86 9.24
CA CYS A 11 -50.35 9.09 9.29
C CYS A 11 -50.65 10.31 8.41
N CYS A 12 -51.65 10.24 7.52
CA CYS A 12 -52.00 11.37 6.64
C CYS A 12 -50.81 11.95 5.85
N ARG A 13 -49.84 11.10 5.45
CA ARG A 13 -48.56 11.45 4.78
C ARG A 13 -47.55 12.23 5.65
N GLN A 14 -47.80 12.42 6.94
CA GLN A 14 -46.84 13.00 7.88
C GLN A 14 -46.15 11.90 8.69
N HIS A 15 -44.85 12.04 8.94
CA HIS A 15 -44.12 11.12 9.82
C HIS A 15 -44.62 11.25 11.25
N ILE A 16 -44.81 10.11 11.91
CA ILE A 16 -45.20 10.09 13.32
C ILE A 16 -43.92 10.24 14.14
N SER A 17 -43.80 11.31 14.92
CA SER A 17 -42.68 11.48 15.86
C SER A 17 -42.89 10.59 17.09
N PRO A 18 -41.93 9.71 17.45
CA PRO A 18 -41.97 8.96 18.70
C PRO A 18 -41.93 9.88 19.92
N GLU A 19 -41.20 11.00 19.83
CA GLU A 19 -40.98 11.95 20.93
C GLU A 19 -42.27 12.65 21.36
N GLU A 20 -43.15 12.94 20.40
CA GLU A 20 -44.47 13.56 20.63
C GLU A 20 -45.50 12.58 21.22
N ASN A 21 -45.21 11.26 21.14
CA ASN A 21 -46.09 10.19 21.57
C ASN A 21 -45.52 9.36 22.75
N CYS A 22 -44.52 9.90 23.46
CA CYS A 22 -43.83 9.24 24.58
C CYS A 22 -44.75 8.75 25.72
N ILE A 23 -45.97 9.26 25.82
CA ILE A 23 -46.95 8.84 26.84
C ILE A 23 -47.51 7.44 26.54
N LEU A 24 -47.54 7.05 25.26
CA LEU A 24 -48.10 5.78 24.79
C LEU A 24 -47.04 4.75 24.37
N LEU A 25 -45.80 5.20 24.15
CA LEU A 25 -44.69 4.37 23.70
C LEU A 25 -43.75 4.05 24.86
N THR A 26 -43.36 2.79 25.00
CA THR A 26 -42.36 2.39 25.99
C THR A 26 -40.97 2.85 25.57
N ALA A 27 -40.08 3.10 26.54
CA ALA A 27 -38.68 3.44 26.26
C ALA A 27 -37.99 2.36 25.40
N GLU A 28 -38.30 1.08 25.61
CA GLU A 28 -37.80 -0.02 24.78
C GLU A 28 -38.26 0.10 23.31
N LEU A 29 -39.51 0.46 23.08
CA LEU A 29 -40.06 0.63 21.73
C LEU A 29 -39.42 1.81 21.01
N ILE A 30 -39.18 2.93 21.72
CA ILE A 30 -38.47 4.10 21.18
C ILE A 30 -37.04 3.71 20.80
N GLN A 31 -36.30 3.02 21.68
CA GLN A 31 -34.94 2.56 21.38
C GLN A 31 -34.89 1.63 20.15
N ARG A 32 -35.85 0.70 20.04
CA ARG A 32 -35.97 -0.19 18.87
C ARG A 32 -36.29 0.59 17.59
N PHE A 33 -37.14 1.61 17.69
CA PHE A 33 -37.45 2.50 16.58
C PHE A 33 -36.20 3.26 16.11
N ASP A 34 -35.44 3.84 17.03
CA ASP A 34 -34.22 4.60 16.71
C ASP A 34 -33.16 3.72 16.06
N LYS A 35 -32.93 2.51 16.59
CA LYS A 35 -32.03 1.52 15.97
C LYS A 35 -32.48 1.17 14.54
N LYS A 36 -33.77 0.92 14.33
CA LYS A 36 -34.32 0.63 13.00
C LYS A 36 -34.27 1.83 12.06
N LYS A 37 -34.38 3.05 12.58
CA LYS A 37 -34.23 4.29 11.82
C LYS A 37 -32.83 4.42 11.25
N ILE A 38 -31.80 4.17 12.07
CA ILE A 38 -30.42 4.17 11.61
C ILE A 38 -30.22 3.09 10.55
N GLU A 39 -30.63 1.84 10.84
CA GLU A 39 -30.52 0.71 9.92
C GLU A 39 -31.13 1.03 8.55
N PHE A 40 -32.40 1.44 8.49
CA PHE A 40 -33.10 1.68 7.24
C PHE A 40 -32.68 2.97 6.52
N SER A 41 -32.07 3.92 7.23
CA SER A 41 -31.45 5.11 6.60
C SER A 41 -30.06 4.84 6.03
N THR A 42 -29.41 3.73 6.41
CA THR A 42 -28.04 3.42 6.01
C THR A 42 -27.99 2.86 4.60
N ILE A 43 -27.23 3.51 3.72
CA ILE A 43 -26.95 3.02 2.37
C ILE A 43 -25.88 1.92 2.46
N ASN A 44 -26.10 0.78 1.81
CA ASN A 44 -25.21 -0.40 1.85
C ASN A 44 -25.01 -1.02 3.25
N ARG A 45 -26.12 -1.25 3.96
CA ARG A 45 -26.16 -1.94 5.26
C ARG A 45 -25.22 -3.15 5.33
N THR A 46 -24.54 -3.28 6.46
CA THR A 46 -23.69 -4.43 6.77
C THR A 46 -24.28 -5.14 7.98
N TYR A 47 -24.45 -6.44 7.86
CA TYR A 47 -24.91 -7.31 8.94
C TYR A 47 -23.78 -8.24 9.34
N CYS A 48 -23.83 -8.74 10.57
CA CYS A 48 -22.89 -9.76 11.02
C CYS A 48 -22.98 -11.00 10.14
N CYS A 49 -21.84 -11.47 9.62
CA CYS A 49 -21.73 -12.68 8.81
C CYS A 49 -22.06 -13.97 9.58
N ILE A 50 -22.10 -13.95 10.92
CA ILE A 50 -22.50 -15.11 11.72
C ILE A 50 -24.03 -15.25 11.66
N PRO A 51 -24.58 -16.33 11.08
CA PRO A 51 -26.03 -16.45 10.88
C PRO A 51 -26.85 -16.41 12.17
N THR A 52 -26.29 -16.93 13.27
CA THR A 52 -26.95 -16.91 14.59
C THR A 52 -26.97 -15.53 15.24
N CYS A 53 -26.10 -14.61 14.80
CA CYS A 53 -26.08 -13.22 15.26
C CYS A 53 -26.87 -12.33 14.30
N SER A 54 -26.44 -12.23 13.04
CA SER A 54 -27.08 -11.43 11.99
C SER A 54 -27.42 -9.98 12.38
N SER A 55 -26.79 -9.44 13.43
CA SER A 55 -27.03 -8.09 13.91
C SER A 55 -26.59 -7.06 12.89
N PHE A 56 -27.38 -5.99 12.73
CA PHE A 56 -26.97 -4.82 11.95
C PHE A 56 -25.75 -4.16 12.59
N ILE A 57 -24.71 -3.90 11.80
CA ILE A 57 -23.48 -3.23 12.24
C ILE A 57 -23.53 -1.78 11.77
N GLU A 58 -23.65 -0.85 12.73
CA GLU A 58 -23.69 0.58 12.44
C GLU A 58 -22.37 1.08 11.81
N PRO A 59 -22.41 2.12 10.95
CA PRO A 59 -21.23 2.64 10.26
C PRO A 59 -20.05 3.00 11.19
N GLN A 60 -20.32 3.41 12.43
CA GLN A 60 -19.27 3.72 13.41
C GLN A 60 -18.39 2.52 13.80
N TYR A 61 -18.87 1.29 13.59
CA TYR A 61 -18.15 0.05 13.84
C TYR A 61 -17.47 -0.51 12.58
N ILE A 62 -17.48 0.26 11.48
CA ILE A 62 -16.84 -0.09 10.22
C ILE A 62 -15.58 0.76 10.06
N ASN A 63 -14.42 0.09 10.05
CA ASN A 63 -13.14 0.73 9.80
C ASN A 63 -12.59 0.23 8.46
N SER A 64 -12.36 1.15 7.52
CA SER A 64 -12.13 0.82 6.11
C SER A 64 -13.24 -0.11 5.61
N ASP A 65 -12.90 -1.35 5.26
CA ASP A 65 -13.86 -2.34 4.73
C ASP A 65 -14.17 -3.46 5.75
N ILE A 66 -13.81 -3.28 7.02
CA ILE A 66 -14.00 -4.29 8.07
C ILE A 66 -15.03 -3.78 9.08
N ALA A 67 -16.20 -4.41 9.08
CA ALA A 67 -17.26 -4.21 10.07
C ALA A 67 -17.04 -5.15 11.26
N THR A 68 -16.92 -4.59 12.46
CA THR A 68 -16.78 -5.38 13.69
C THR A 68 -18.11 -5.43 14.43
N CYS A 69 -18.66 -6.62 14.64
CA CYS A 69 -19.94 -6.77 15.30
C CYS A 69 -19.84 -6.42 16.80
N PRO A 70 -20.67 -5.48 17.33
CA PRO A 70 -20.64 -5.13 18.74
C PRO A 70 -21.14 -6.26 19.66
N ASP A 71 -21.97 -7.17 19.16
CA ASP A 71 -22.61 -8.22 19.97
C ASP A 71 -21.73 -9.47 20.12
N CYS A 72 -21.03 -9.88 19.06
CA CYS A 72 -20.22 -11.11 19.04
C CYS A 72 -18.75 -10.91 18.63
N SER A 73 -18.32 -9.67 18.37
CA SER A 73 -16.96 -9.32 17.94
C SER A 73 -16.49 -9.94 16.61
N ALA A 74 -17.37 -10.61 15.87
CA ALA A 74 -17.06 -11.15 14.55
C ALA A 74 -16.76 -10.03 13.55
N LYS A 75 -15.79 -10.28 12.66
CA LYS A 75 -15.41 -9.37 11.57
C LYS A 75 -16.13 -9.75 10.29
N THR A 76 -16.78 -8.80 9.66
CA THR A 76 -17.50 -8.95 8.39
C THR A 76 -16.96 -7.95 7.38
N CYS A 77 -16.74 -8.37 6.14
CA CYS A 77 -16.37 -7.45 5.08
C CYS A 77 -17.55 -6.54 4.70
N ALA A 78 -17.33 -5.24 4.68
CA ALA A 78 -18.34 -4.26 4.26
C ALA A 78 -18.62 -4.32 2.74
N ILE A 79 -17.72 -4.90 1.93
CA ILE A 79 -17.87 -5.04 0.48
C ILE A 79 -18.65 -6.31 0.14
N CYS A 80 -18.16 -7.47 0.54
CA CYS A 80 -18.74 -8.76 0.13
C CYS A 80 -19.70 -9.38 1.15
N LYS A 81 -19.81 -8.79 2.35
CA LYS A 81 -20.66 -9.24 3.47
C LYS A 81 -20.30 -10.61 4.05
N GLU A 82 -19.14 -11.16 3.67
CA GLU A 82 -18.61 -12.43 4.16
C GLU A 82 -17.44 -12.25 5.13
N ALA A 83 -17.04 -13.32 5.82
CA ALA A 83 -15.83 -13.39 6.62
C ALA A 83 -14.62 -13.78 5.76
N HIS A 84 -13.56 -12.99 5.78
CA HIS A 84 -12.26 -13.35 5.21
C HIS A 84 -11.13 -12.56 5.87
N GLU A 85 -9.90 -13.01 5.67
CA GLU A 85 -8.69 -12.29 6.06
C GLU A 85 -8.06 -11.61 4.84
N GLY A 86 -7.40 -10.49 5.05
CA GLY A 86 -6.72 -9.74 3.99
C GLY A 86 -7.67 -9.03 3.02
N ASP A 87 -7.20 -8.86 1.79
CA ASP A 87 -7.91 -8.15 0.73
C ASP A 87 -9.23 -8.86 0.37
N CYS A 88 -10.28 -8.08 0.08
CA CYS A 88 -11.56 -8.65 -0.33
C CYS A 88 -11.48 -9.29 -1.72
N PRO A 89 -11.84 -10.59 -1.88
CA PRO A 89 -11.79 -11.26 -3.17
C PRO A 89 -12.82 -10.71 -4.16
N ASN A 90 -13.91 -10.11 -3.65
CA ASN A 90 -14.99 -9.54 -4.45
C ASN A 90 -14.88 -8.01 -4.62
N ASP A 91 -13.79 -7.40 -4.16
CA ASP A 91 -13.51 -5.99 -4.44
C ASP A 91 -12.97 -5.83 -5.87
N VAL A 92 -13.88 -5.59 -6.81
CA VAL A 92 -13.56 -5.42 -8.24
C VAL A 92 -12.55 -4.30 -8.47
N ALA A 93 -12.58 -3.21 -7.70
CA ALA A 93 -11.65 -2.11 -7.87
C ALA A 93 -10.24 -2.54 -7.47
N LEU A 94 -10.11 -3.20 -6.32
CA LEU A 94 -8.83 -3.75 -5.87
C LEU A 94 -8.30 -4.82 -6.83
N GLN A 95 -9.14 -5.73 -7.32
CA GLN A 95 -8.71 -6.75 -8.28
C GLN A 95 -8.12 -6.13 -9.56
N ARG A 96 -8.74 -5.06 -10.09
CA ARG A 96 -8.18 -4.32 -11.24
C ARG A 96 -6.84 -3.69 -10.94
N ILE A 97 -6.66 -3.12 -9.75
CA ILE A 97 -5.36 -2.56 -9.32
C ILE A 97 -4.30 -3.67 -9.27
N LEU A 98 -4.65 -4.86 -8.76
CA LEU A 98 -3.74 -6.00 -8.68
C LEU A 98 -3.38 -6.58 -10.04
N GLU A 99 -4.29 -6.50 -11.02
CA GLU A 99 -4.01 -6.85 -12.40
C GLU A 99 -2.97 -5.91 -13.01
N VAL A 100 -3.21 -4.60 -12.96
CA VAL A 100 -2.24 -3.59 -13.42
C VAL A 100 -0.89 -3.71 -12.70
N THR A 101 -0.92 -4.02 -11.40
CA THR A 101 0.29 -4.26 -10.60
C THR A 101 1.12 -5.40 -11.17
N ARG A 102 0.48 -6.53 -11.52
CA ARG A 102 1.17 -7.69 -12.11
C ARG A 102 1.69 -7.40 -13.51
N GLU A 103 0.90 -6.71 -14.34
CA GLU A 103 1.29 -6.34 -15.70
C GLU A 103 2.53 -5.46 -15.74
N ASN A 104 2.64 -4.51 -14.80
CA ASN A 104 3.79 -3.62 -14.69
C ASN A 104 4.92 -4.20 -13.83
N GLY A 105 4.74 -5.41 -13.28
CA GLY A 105 5.72 -6.03 -12.39
C GLY A 105 5.97 -5.23 -11.10
N TRP A 106 5.01 -4.42 -10.67
CA TRP A 106 5.06 -3.68 -9.41
C TRP A 106 4.82 -4.62 -8.23
N GLN A 107 5.33 -4.26 -7.05
CA GLN A 107 5.18 -5.05 -5.83
C GLN A 107 4.49 -4.26 -4.72
N ARG A 108 3.64 -4.93 -3.93
CA ARG A 108 3.05 -4.33 -2.72
C ARG A 108 3.94 -4.58 -1.52
N CYS A 109 4.15 -3.54 -0.71
CA CYS A 109 4.75 -3.70 0.60
C CYS A 109 3.87 -4.62 1.47
N HIS A 110 4.45 -5.65 2.10
CA HIS A 110 3.68 -6.54 2.97
C HIS A 110 3.04 -5.82 4.16
N ALA A 111 3.65 -4.73 4.65
CA ALA A 111 3.22 -4.05 5.87
C ALA A 111 2.14 -3.00 5.61
N CYS A 112 2.37 -2.09 4.67
CA CYS A 112 1.46 -0.97 4.41
C CYS A 112 0.68 -1.09 3.09
N ARG A 113 0.89 -2.17 2.33
CA ARG A 113 0.19 -2.50 1.07
C ARG A 113 0.35 -1.49 -0.07
N THR A 114 1.15 -0.44 0.11
CA THR A 114 1.51 0.53 -0.92
C THR A 114 2.27 -0.16 -2.06
N LEU A 115 1.95 0.23 -3.30
CA LEU A 115 2.64 -0.22 -4.50
C LEU A 115 4.03 0.44 -4.62
N VAL A 116 4.99 -0.37 -5.00
CA VAL A 116 6.40 0.00 -5.16
C VAL A 116 6.87 -0.55 -6.50
N GLU A 117 7.58 0.28 -7.24
CA GLU A 117 8.24 -0.07 -8.50
C GLU A 117 9.76 -0.18 -8.26
N LEU A 118 10.40 -1.12 -8.95
CA LEU A 118 11.85 -1.29 -8.94
C LEU A 118 12.41 -1.23 -10.37
N ASP A 119 12.92 -0.05 -10.72
CA ASP A 119 13.59 0.22 -12.00
C ASP A 119 14.99 -0.44 -12.04
N LEU A 120 15.85 -0.10 -11.06
CA LEU A 120 17.25 -0.56 -11.00
C LEU A 120 17.63 -1.01 -9.59
N GLY A 121 18.59 -1.92 -9.50
CA GLY A 121 19.14 -2.40 -8.22
C GLY A 121 18.75 -3.83 -7.87
N CYS A 122 19.04 -4.21 -6.63
CA CYS A 122 18.76 -5.55 -6.13
C CYS A 122 17.31 -5.68 -5.65
N ASN A 123 16.88 -6.92 -5.40
CA ASN A 123 15.53 -7.24 -4.96
C ASN A 123 15.26 -6.86 -3.49
N HIS A 124 16.21 -6.24 -2.78
CA HIS A 124 16.00 -5.70 -1.43
C HIS A 124 15.33 -4.34 -1.49
N MET A 125 14.11 -4.25 -1.00
CA MET A 125 13.33 -3.02 -0.98
C MET A 125 13.12 -2.50 0.42
N THR A 126 13.20 -1.18 0.57
CA THR A 126 12.81 -0.46 1.79
C THR A 126 11.61 0.43 1.45
N CYS A 127 10.44 0.10 2.00
CA CYS A 127 9.23 0.88 1.82
C CYS A 127 9.32 2.21 2.58
N ARG A 128 8.51 3.21 2.18
CA ARG A 128 8.37 4.48 2.90
C ARG A 128 7.85 4.32 4.34
N CYS A 129 7.17 3.21 4.64
CA CYS A 129 6.78 2.88 6.02
C CYS A 129 7.91 2.26 6.86
N GLY A 130 9.10 2.07 6.28
CA GLY A 130 10.28 1.49 6.93
C GLY A 130 10.40 -0.03 6.82
N ALA A 131 9.36 -0.73 6.36
CA ALA A 131 9.43 -2.18 6.16
C ALA A 131 10.43 -2.54 5.04
N GLN A 132 11.23 -3.57 5.28
CA GLN A 132 12.16 -4.13 4.29
C GLN A 132 11.65 -5.46 3.76
N PHE A 133 11.58 -5.61 2.44
CA PHE A 133 10.93 -6.76 1.79
C PHE A 133 11.61 -7.14 0.47
N CYS A 134 11.36 -8.36 0.00
CA CYS A 134 11.82 -8.82 -1.30
C CYS A 134 10.90 -8.31 -2.42
N TYR A 135 11.44 -7.65 -3.45
CA TYR A 135 10.64 -7.16 -4.58
C TYR A 135 9.95 -8.30 -5.36
N VAL A 136 10.59 -9.47 -5.42
CA VAL A 136 10.09 -10.62 -6.21
C VAL A 136 8.82 -11.21 -5.60
N CYS A 137 8.80 -11.44 -4.29
CA CYS A 137 7.70 -12.15 -3.63
C CYS A 137 6.91 -11.29 -2.62
N GLY A 138 7.38 -10.11 -2.26
CA GLY A 138 6.73 -9.24 -1.28
C GLY A 138 7.02 -9.58 0.19
N GLU A 139 7.63 -10.74 0.47
CA GLU A 139 7.91 -11.21 1.83
C GLU A 139 8.98 -10.37 2.55
N PRO A 140 9.01 -10.36 3.91
CA PRO A 140 10.04 -9.68 4.67
C PRO A 140 11.46 -10.04 4.19
N TRP A 141 12.37 -9.06 4.21
CA TRP A 141 13.71 -9.27 3.67
C TRP A 141 14.44 -10.43 4.37
N LYS A 142 15.13 -11.28 3.60
CA LYS A 142 15.82 -12.51 4.04
C LYS A 142 14.93 -13.62 4.60
N THR A 143 13.62 -13.60 4.38
CA THR A 143 12.73 -14.75 4.72
C THR A 143 12.41 -15.64 3.52
N CYS A 144 12.90 -15.30 2.32
CA CYS A 144 12.68 -16.06 1.08
C CYS A 144 14.00 -16.49 0.43
N ALA A 145 13.94 -17.51 -0.44
CA ALA A 145 15.06 -17.98 -1.26
C ALA A 145 15.16 -17.29 -2.64
N CYS A 146 14.41 -16.20 -2.86
CA CYS A 146 14.47 -15.47 -4.12
C CYS A 146 15.90 -14.96 -4.40
N ALA A 147 16.30 -15.00 -5.67
CA ALA A 147 17.57 -14.43 -6.09
C ALA A 147 17.65 -12.97 -5.65
N GLN A 148 18.82 -12.55 -5.18
CA GLN A 148 19.02 -11.19 -4.73
C GLN A 148 19.05 -10.20 -5.90
N TRP A 149 19.48 -10.66 -7.08
CA TRP A 149 19.64 -9.86 -8.28
C TRP A 149 18.85 -10.47 -9.43
N HIS A 150 18.30 -9.57 -10.26
CA HIS A 150 17.91 -9.91 -11.63
C HIS A 150 19.07 -9.49 -12.54
N GLU A 151 19.61 -10.40 -13.34
CA GLU A 151 20.84 -10.17 -14.12
C GLU A 151 20.72 -8.94 -15.04
N GLU A 152 19.57 -8.75 -15.69
CA GLU A 152 19.35 -7.59 -16.55
C GLU A 152 19.39 -6.26 -15.78
N ARG A 153 18.83 -6.21 -14.57
CA ARG A 153 18.85 -4.99 -13.73
C ARG A 153 20.23 -4.70 -13.16
N LEU A 154 20.97 -5.76 -12.82
CA LEU A 154 22.35 -5.65 -12.38
C LEU A 154 23.24 -5.09 -13.49
N LEU A 155 23.12 -5.62 -14.72
CA LEU A 155 23.81 -5.13 -15.90
C LEU A 155 23.39 -3.70 -16.26
N ALA A 156 22.08 -3.39 -16.22
CA ALA A 156 21.59 -2.04 -16.49
C ALA A 156 22.16 -1.03 -15.49
N ARG A 157 22.21 -1.38 -14.20
CA ARG A 157 22.79 -0.53 -13.17
C ARG A 157 24.30 -0.34 -13.36
N ALA A 158 25.04 -1.40 -13.69
CA ALA A 158 26.47 -1.32 -13.98
C ALA A 158 26.76 -0.42 -15.19
N ASN A 159 25.99 -0.58 -16.28
CA ASN A 159 26.08 0.32 -17.44
C ASN A 159 25.79 1.78 -17.07
N GLN A 160 24.76 2.02 -16.24
CA GLN A 160 24.42 3.37 -15.79
C GLN A 160 25.58 4.02 -15.01
N ILE A 161 26.26 3.28 -14.14
CA ILE A 161 27.41 3.77 -13.37
C ILE A 161 28.58 4.08 -14.31
N VAL A 162 28.97 3.14 -15.18
CA VAL A 162 30.07 3.35 -16.13
C VAL A 162 29.81 4.53 -17.06
N ASN A 163 28.57 4.66 -17.57
CA ASN A 163 28.20 5.77 -18.46
C ASN A 163 28.24 7.15 -17.75
N ARG A 164 28.13 7.22 -16.41
CA ARG A 164 28.27 8.48 -15.64
C ARG A 164 29.72 8.94 -15.54
N GLU A 165 30.67 8.03 -15.68
CA GLU A 165 32.10 8.28 -15.43
C GLU A 165 32.92 8.42 -16.71
N GLN A 166 32.41 7.95 -17.86
CA GLN A 166 33.09 8.06 -19.15
C GLN A 166 32.82 9.38 -19.88
N LEU A 167 33.90 10.00 -20.37
CA LEU A 167 33.83 11.01 -21.43
C LEU A 167 33.58 10.32 -22.79
N PRO A 168 32.91 10.96 -23.77
CA PRO A 168 32.45 10.32 -25.01
C PRO A 168 33.51 9.63 -25.90
N ALA A 169 34.80 9.75 -25.61
CA ALA A 169 35.90 9.32 -26.48
C ALA A 169 36.57 7.98 -26.09
N GLU A 170 36.31 7.42 -24.92
CA GLU A 170 37.01 6.22 -24.42
C GLU A 170 36.10 4.97 -24.45
N GLN A 171 35.92 4.39 -25.64
CA GLN A 171 35.13 3.15 -25.81
C GLN A 171 35.94 1.86 -25.53
N ILE A 172 37.27 1.93 -25.54
CA ILE A 172 38.16 0.76 -25.43
C ILE A 172 38.12 0.24 -23.99
N GLY A 173 37.74 -1.04 -23.82
CA GLY A 173 37.68 -1.68 -22.49
C GLY A 173 36.37 -1.46 -21.72
N ARG A 174 35.37 -0.79 -22.30
CA ARG A 174 34.05 -0.54 -21.67
C ARG A 174 33.40 -1.83 -21.14
N ASN A 175 33.43 -2.92 -21.92
CA ASN A 175 32.82 -4.18 -21.49
C ASN A 175 33.49 -4.77 -20.24
N ALA A 176 34.81 -4.64 -20.12
CA ALA A 176 35.54 -5.08 -18.93
C ALA A 176 35.21 -4.21 -17.71
N GLN A 177 35.04 -2.89 -17.90
CA GLN A 177 34.61 -1.98 -16.83
C GLN A 177 33.19 -2.30 -16.35
N VAL A 178 32.26 -2.55 -17.26
CA VAL A 178 30.89 -2.97 -16.91
C VAL A 178 30.91 -4.29 -16.15
N ALA A 179 31.70 -5.27 -16.59
CA ALA A 179 31.83 -6.55 -15.89
C ALA A 179 32.41 -6.39 -14.47
N ALA A 180 33.47 -5.57 -14.31
CA ALA A 180 34.02 -5.26 -12.99
C ALA A 180 33.00 -4.56 -12.09
N GLN A 181 32.22 -3.63 -12.66
CA GLN A 181 31.17 -2.92 -11.92
C GLN A 181 30.00 -3.83 -11.51
N VAL A 182 29.69 -4.86 -12.29
CA VAL A 182 28.72 -5.90 -11.92
C VAL A 182 29.17 -6.64 -10.67
N GLU A 183 30.43 -7.08 -10.62
CA GLU A 183 30.97 -7.79 -9.45
C GLU A 183 31.04 -6.87 -8.22
N ASP A 184 31.46 -5.61 -8.40
CA ASP A 184 31.44 -4.61 -7.31
C ASP A 184 30.02 -4.42 -6.74
N LEU A 185 29.00 -4.33 -7.59
CA LEU A 185 27.61 -4.24 -7.15
C LEU A 185 27.16 -5.50 -6.40
N ARG A 186 27.60 -6.70 -6.81
CA ARG A 186 27.29 -7.95 -6.08
C ARG A 186 27.88 -7.93 -4.69
N GLU A 187 29.09 -7.43 -4.50
CA GLU A 187 29.77 -7.41 -3.20
C GLU A 187 29.27 -6.28 -2.29
N ASN A 188 28.98 -5.10 -2.86
CA ASN A 188 28.71 -3.88 -2.09
C ASN A 188 27.21 -3.49 -1.99
N HIS A 189 26.30 -4.42 -2.31
CA HIS A 189 24.86 -4.18 -2.31
C HIS A 189 24.26 -3.88 -0.92
N GLU A 190 24.79 -4.45 0.17
CA GLU A 190 24.35 -4.12 1.55
C GLU A 190 25.07 -2.86 2.06
N CYS A 191 25.01 -1.77 1.30
CA CYS A 191 25.70 -0.55 1.65
C CYS A 191 24.97 0.18 2.79
N THR A 192 25.71 0.53 3.85
CA THR A 192 25.20 1.35 4.97
C THR A 192 25.31 2.86 4.72
N HIS A 193 25.75 3.26 3.53
CA HIS A 193 25.80 4.65 3.08
C HIS A 193 26.49 5.63 4.06
N VAL A 194 27.62 5.24 4.65
CA VAL A 194 28.35 6.08 5.62
C VAL A 194 29.21 7.15 4.94
N ARG A 195 29.81 6.83 3.79
CA ARG A 195 30.74 7.70 3.08
C ARG A 195 30.10 8.25 1.80
N TRP A 196 30.12 9.58 1.68
CA TRP A 196 29.53 10.32 0.58
C TRP A 196 30.51 11.34 0.01
N GLU A 197 30.59 11.39 -1.29
CA GLU A 197 31.29 12.42 -2.05
C GLU A 197 30.27 13.39 -2.64
N ARG A 198 30.57 14.70 -2.62
CA ARG A 198 29.75 15.70 -3.31
C ARG A 198 30.27 15.88 -4.72
N VAL A 199 29.41 15.62 -5.70
CA VAL A 199 29.72 15.79 -7.13
C VAL A 199 28.97 16.99 -7.67
N HIS A 200 29.66 17.87 -8.40
CA HIS A 200 29.08 19.08 -8.99
C HIS A 200 28.60 18.83 -10.41
N GLY A 201 27.44 19.40 -10.76
CA GLY A 201 26.79 19.20 -12.06
C GLY A 201 25.28 18.99 -11.92
N SER A 202 24.64 18.69 -13.04
CA SER A 202 23.22 18.36 -13.10
C SER A 202 23.02 16.86 -13.14
N TYR A 203 22.35 16.29 -12.14
CA TYR A 203 22.14 14.85 -11.99
C TYR A 203 20.74 14.52 -11.49
N ASP A 204 20.25 13.34 -11.85
CA ASP A 204 19.01 12.78 -11.32
C ASP A 204 19.26 12.05 -10.00
N CYS A 205 18.41 12.26 -9.01
CA CYS A 205 18.48 11.52 -7.76
C CYS A 205 17.96 10.09 -7.95
N ASP A 206 18.79 9.07 -7.70
CA ASP A 206 18.42 7.64 -7.80
C ASP A 206 17.23 7.26 -6.88
N ALA A 207 16.94 8.04 -5.84
CA ALA A 207 15.91 7.73 -4.84
C ALA A 207 14.62 8.57 -4.94
N CYS A 208 14.64 9.69 -5.67
CA CYS A 208 13.43 10.52 -5.84
C CYS A 208 13.21 11.02 -7.27
N HIS A 209 14.11 10.69 -8.19
CA HIS A 209 14.09 11.07 -9.61
C HIS A 209 14.01 12.59 -9.86
N GLU A 210 14.23 13.41 -8.84
CA GLU A 210 14.32 14.85 -9.01
C GLU A 210 15.71 15.25 -9.53
N ILE A 211 15.73 16.06 -10.59
CA ILE A 211 16.94 16.68 -11.12
C ILE A 211 17.51 17.65 -10.09
N LYS A 212 18.79 17.46 -9.73
CA LYS A 212 19.59 18.38 -8.93
C LYS A 212 20.61 19.06 -9.83
N ARG A 213 20.40 20.35 -10.09
CA ARG A 213 21.12 21.13 -11.11
C ARG A 213 22.55 21.55 -10.71
N VAL A 214 22.88 21.52 -9.42
CA VAL A 214 24.14 22.08 -8.89
C VAL A 214 25.06 21.00 -8.38
N TYR A 215 24.53 20.07 -7.58
CA TYR A 215 25.31 18.99 -7.00
C TYR A 215 24.43 17.81 -6.60
N ILE A 216 25.06 16.65 -6.46
CA ILE A 216 24.48 15.44 -5.89
C ILE A 216 25.49 14.77 -4.93
N TYR A 217 25.03 13.90 -4.04
CA TYR A 217 25.92 13.07 -3.25
C TYR A 217 26.03 11.68 -3.84
N ARG A 218 27.25 11.24 -4.13
CA ARG A 218 27.55 9.89 -4.57
C ARG A 218 28.09 9.08 -3.40
N CYS A 219 27.53 7.89 -3.16
CA CYS A 219 28.09 7.00 -2.15
C CYS A 219 29.39 6.40 -2.69
N SER A 220 30.45 6.45 -1.89
CA SER A 220 31.78 5.97 -2.30
C SER A 220 31.90 4.44 -2.40
N ARG A 221 30.86 3.69 -2.02
CA ARG A 221 30.90 2.22 -1.95
C ARG A 221 29.93 1.53 -2.90
N CYS A 222 28.76 2.10 -3.15
CA CYS A 222 27.75 1.52 -4.06
C CYS A 222 27.35 2.45 -5.20
N HIS A 223 28.05 3.60 -5.33
CA HIS A 223 27.86 4.59 -6.39
C HIS A 223 26.43 5.18 -6.52
N ILE A 224 25.54 4.94 -5.53
CA ILE A 224 24.21 5.56 -5.52
C ILE A 224 24.35 7.08 -5.45
N GLN A 225 23.59 7.78 -6.29
CA GLN A 225 23.53 9.23 -6.34
C GLN A 225 22.23 9.71 -5.70
N ALA A 226 22.34 10.38 -4.56
CA ALA A 226 21.18 10.84 -3.79
C ALA A 226 21.26 12.34 -3.51
N CYS A 227 20.12 13.01 -3.57
CA CYS A 227 20.01 14.39 -3.09
C CYS A 227 20.18 14.46 -1.57
N ASN A 228 20.48 15.65 -1.03
CA ASN A 228 20.72 15.82 0.40
C ASN A 228 19.55 15.33 1.28
N ALA A 229 18.31 15.51 0.83
CA ALA A 229 17.13 15.07 1.56
C ALA A 229 17.00 13.53 1.55
N CYS A 230 17.14 12.90 0.38
CA CYS A 230 17.04 11.43 0.27
C CYS A 230 18.13 10.73 1.07
N ARG A 231 19.38 11.21 0.95
CA ARG A 231 20.51 10.68 1.73
C ARG A 231 20.29 10.74 3.24
N ARG A 232 19.54 11.73 3.75
CA ARG A 232 19.34 11.94 5.20
C ARG A 232 18.10 11.24 5.75
N HIS A 233 17.12 10.96 4.90
CA HIS A 233 15.77 10.60 5.33
C HIS A 233 15.18 9.38 4.61
N ARG A 234 15.82 8.87 3.55
CA ARG A 234 15.31 7.74 2.74
C ARG A 234 16.30 6.58 2.58
N LEU A 235 17.60 6.83 2.78
CA LEU A 235 18.69 5.86 2.63
C LEU A 235 19.37 5.60 3.98
#